data_AF-X8HSG2-F1
#
_entry.id   AF-X8HSG2-F1
#
_cell.length_a   1.000
_cell.length_b   1.000
_cell.length_c   1.000
_cell.angle_alpha   90.00
_cell.angle_beta   90.00
_cell.angle_gamma   90.00
#
_symmetry.space_group_name_H-M   'P 1'
#
loop_
_entity.id
_entity.type
_entity.pdbx_description
1 polymer ?
#
loop_
_entity_poly.entity_id
_entity_poly.type
_entity_poly.pdbx_seq_one_letter_code
_entity_poly.pdbx_strand_id
1 'polypeptide(L)'
;MAQSLWTILQSFVLFTLIKFSTVENLSTFKIQEFFSTPTGVKFTIFQYGDLILIAAYTNLIETLKYGIEYKCNLPLNCHNTAAAITGNNGSSGQFTLVNNVLTVQSTDSQLPLKNTFMGQLTTFLK
;
A
#
# COMPACT_ATOMS: atom_id res chain seq x y z
N MET A 1 5.19 -9.89 54.98
CA MET A 1 5.45 -8.65 54.21
C MET A 1 6.25 -8.88 52.92
N ALA A 2 7.19 -9.83 52.85
CA ALA A 2 7.99 -10.04 51.62
C ALA A 2 7.21 -10.62 50.42
N GLN A 3 6.26 -11.55 50.67
CA GLN A 3 5.49 -12.20 49.59
C GLN A 3 4.64 -11.20 48.78
N SER A 4 4.04 -10.20 49.44
CA SER A 4 3.16 -9.22 48.77
C SER A 4 3.94 -8.27 47.85
N LEU A 5 5.15 -7.88 48.24
CA LEU A 5 6.05 -7.06 47.42
C LEU A 5 6.50 -7.79 46.15
N TRP A 6 6.77 -9.10 46.26
CA TRP A 6 7.13 -9.93 45.11
C TRP A 6 5.98 -10.05 44.10
N THR A 7 4.75 -10.26 44.59
CA THR A 7 3.56 -10.34 43.72
C THR A 7 3.26 -9.00 43.04
N ILE A 8 3.45 -7.88 43.74
CA ILE A 8 3.31 -6.53 43.16
C ILE A 8 4.34 -6.32 42.04
N LEU A 9 5.59 -6.72 42.25
CA LEU A 9 6.65 -6.60 41.25
C LEU A 9 6.36 -7.46 40.00
N GLN A 10 5.93 -8.71 40.19
CA GLN A 10 5.55 -9.60 39.08
C GLN A 10 4.36 -9.05 38.28
N SER A 11 3.36 -8.50 38.97
CA SER A 11 2.21 -7.85 38.31
C SER A 11 2.65 -6.64 37.49
N PHE A 12 3.53 -5.80 38.05
CA PHE A 12 4.04 -4.62 37.34
C PHE A 12 4.85 -4.99 36.08
N VAL A 13 5.69 -6.02 36.16
CA VAL A 13 6.44 -6.57 35.02
C VAL A 13 5.49 -7.11 33.95
N LEU A 14 4.46 -7.86 34.34
CA LEU A 14 3.45 -8.40 33.43
C LEU A 14 2.67 -7.29 32.71
N PHE A 15 2.22 -6.27 33.44
CA PHE A 15 1.54 -5.11 32.85
C PHE A 15 2.43 -4.34 31.86
N THR A 16 3.72 -4.23 32.16
CA THR A 16 4.68 -3.56 31.28
C THR A 16 4.93 -4.37 30.01
N LEU A 17 5.09 -5.70 30.12
CA LEU A 17 5.21 -6.61 28.97
C LEU A 17 3.97 -6.60 28.07
N ILE A 18 2.77 -6.64 28.67
CA ILE A 18 1.51 -6.58 27.93
C ILE A 18 1.43 -5.25 27.16
N LYS A 19 1.68 -4.11 27.83
CA LYS A 19 1.71 -2.81 27.16
C LYS A 19 2.70 -2.79 26.00
N PHE A 20 3.94 -3.27 26.20
CA PHE A 20 4.97 -3.24 25.17
C PHE A 20 4.61 -4.10 23.95
N SER A 21 4.08 -5.31 24.17
CA SER A 21 3.63 -6.19 23.08
C SER A 21 2.50 -5.59 22.22
N THR A 22 1.60 -4.79 22.81
CA THR A 22 0.58 -4.06 22.06
C THR A 22 1.11 -2.88 21.25
N VAL A 23 2.28 -2.31 21.59
CA VAL A 23 2.89 -1.19 20.82
C VAL A 23 3.79 -1.70 19.70
N GLU A 24 4.42 -2.87 19.85
CA GLU A 24 5.23 -3.49 18.78
C GLU A 24 4.41 -3.70 17.50
N ASN A 25 3.12 -4.02 17.63
CA ASN A 25 2.28 -4.24 16.45
C ASN A 25 2.01 -2.96 15.64
N LEU A 26 2.12 -1.77 16.25
CA LEU A 26 2.05 -0.50 15.51
C LEU A 26 3.39 -0.09 14.88
N SER A 27 4.53 -0.63 15.36
CA SER A 27 5.87 -0.26 14.85
C SER A 27 6.23 -0.96 13.53
N THR A 28 5.46 -1.98 13.14
CA THR A 28 5.61 -2.70 11.86
C THR A 28 4.93 -1.99 10.68
N PHE A 29 4.14 -0.94 10.95
CA PHE A 29 3.42 -0.20 9.93
C PHE A 29 4.31 0.87 9.29
N LYS A 30 4.62 0.70 7.99
CA LYS A 30 5.42 1.66 7.22
C LYS A 30 4.59 2.25 6.08
N ILE A 31 4.69 3.56 5.90
CA ILE A 31 4.09 4.28 4.76
C ILE A 31 5.19 4.89 3.91
N GLN A 32 5.12 4.67 2.60
CA GLN A 32 6.04 5.27 1.63
C GLN A 32 5.26 5.80 0.43
N GLU A 33 5.68 6.95 -0.10
CA GLU A 33 5.09 7.55 -1.30
C GLU A 33 6.08 7.48 -2.47
N PHE A 34 5.57 7.09 -3.63
CA PHE A 34 6.33 7.06 -4.87
C PHE A 34 5.52 7.69 -6.01
N PHE A 35 6.21 8.10 -7.07
CA PHE A 35 5.60 8.73 -8.23
C PHE A 35 5.96 7.97 -9.49
N SER A 36 5.02 7.96 -10.43
CA SER A 36 5.21 7.30 -11.72
C SER A 36 6.13 8.10 -12.65
N THR A 37 6.76 7.39 -13.58
CA THR A 37 7.34 7.91 -14.81
C THR A 37 6.61 7.27 -16.00
N PRO A 38 5.99 8.06 -16.90
CA PRO A 38 5.83 9.52 -16.84
C PRO A 38 5.00 9.97 -15.63
N THR A 39 5.13 11.24 -15.24
CA THR A 39 4.38 11.80 -14.10
C THR A 39 2.88 11.72 -14.35
N GLY A 40 2.14 11.18 -13.39
CA GLY A 40 0.69 11.11 -13.49
C GLY A 40 0.00 10.26 -12.43
N VAL A 41 0.73 9.39 -11.74
CA VAL A 41 0.22 8.55 -10.67
C VAL A 41 1.09 8.68 -9.43
N LYS A 42 0.45 8.84 -8.26
CA LYS A 42 1.07 8.69 -6.94
C LYS A 42 0.73 7.31 -6.39
N PHE A 43 1.75 6.58 -5.96
CA PHE A 43 1.64 5.30 -5.28
C PHE A 43 1.89 5.51 -3.78
N THR A 44 1.00 5.00 -2.94
CA THR A 44 1.19 4.95 -1.48
C THR A 44 1.27 3.50 -1.05
N ILE A 45 2.41 3.10 -0.49
CA ILE A 45 2.70 1.75 -0.03
C ILE A 45 2.46 1.71 1.47
N PHE A 46 1.56 0.83 1.90
CA PHE A 46 1.32 0.49 3.29
C PHE A 46 1.87 -0.92 3.53
N GLN A 47 2.89 -1.03 4.38
CA GLN A 47 3.45 -2.31 4.78
C GLN A 47 3.06 -2.60 6.22
N TYR A 48 2.57 -3.82 6.47
CA TYR A 48 2.26 -4.34 7.79
C TYR A 48 2.76 -5.78 7.90
N GLY A 49 3.95 -5.97 8.50
CA GLY A 49 4.67 -7.24 8.42
C GLY A 49 4.96 -7.60 6.95
N ASP A 50 4.50 -8.77 6.53
CA ASP A 50 4.63 -9.27 5.16
C ASP A 50 3.51 -8.79 4.22
N LEU A 51 2.41 -8.26 4.77
CA LEU A 51 1.30 -7.72 3.98
C LEU A 51 1.69 -6.36 3.39
N ILE A 52 1.54 -6.22 2.08
CA ILE A 52 1.75 -4.97 1.35
C ILE A 52 0.44 -4.57 0.67
N LEU A 53 -0.10 -3.41 1.08
CA LEU A 53 -1.22 -2.75 0.41
C LEU A 53 -0.69 -1.55 -0.35
N ILE A 54 -1.07 -1.45 -1.62
CA ILE A 54 -0.61 -0.39 -2.51
C ILE A 54 -1.82 0.34 -3.05
N ALA A 55 -1.89 1.64 -2.80
CA ALA A 55 -2.91 2.51 -3.36
C ALA A 55 -2.32 3.38 -4.47
N ALA A 56 -3.05 3.55 -5.56
CA ALA A 56 -2.67 4.37 -6.71
C ALA A 56 -3.74 5.41 -7.01
N TYR A 57 -3.31 6.66 -7.22
CA TYR A 57 -4.17 7.82 -7.49
C TYR A 57 -3.56 8.69 -8.57
N THR A 58 -4.40 9.41 -9.32
CA THR A 58 -3.92 10.46 -10.23
C THR A 58 -3.15 11.55 -9.48
N ASN A 59 -2.06 12.04 -10.07
CA ASN A 59 -1.24 13.13 -9.52
C ASN A 59 -0.94 14.17 -10.60
N LEU A 60 -1.30 15.43 -10.36
CA LEU A 60 -1.11 16.58 -11.27
C LEU A 60 -1.83 16.49 -12.64
N ILE A 61 -2.53 15.39 -12.91
CA ILE A 61 -3.33 15.18 -14.12
C ILE A 61 -4.70 14.63 -13.72
N GLU A 62 -5.69 14.83 -14.58
CA GLU A 62 -7.06 14.36 -14.32
C GLU A 62 -7.43 13.11 -15.10
N THR A 63 -6.55 12.61 -15.97
CA THR A 63 -6.87 11.49 -16.86
C THR A 63 -5.60 10.76 -17.25
N LEU A 64 -5.60 9.44 -17.15
CA LEU A 64 -4.54 8.59 -17.71
C LEU A 64 -4.92 8.20 -19.13
N LYS A 65 -4.10 8.58 -20.10
CA LYS A 65 -4.37 8.28 -21.52
C LYS A 65 -4.15 6.79 -21.81
N TYR A 66 -4.94 6.27 -22.73
CA TYR A 66 -4.69 4.94 -23.29
C TYR A 66 -3.33 4.86 -23.99
N GLY A 67 -2.67 3.72 -23.88
CA GLY A 67 -1.35 3.48 -24.47
C GLY A 67 -0.18 4.09 -23.68
N ILE A 68 -0.44 4.76 -22.55
CA ILE A 68 0.61 5.26 -21.64
C ILE A 68 0.62 4.39 -20.37
N GLU A 69 1.78 3.83 -20.07
CA GLU A 69 2.02 3.08 -18.85
C GLU A 69 2.70 3.97 -17.81
N TYR A 70 2.04 4.21 -16.69
CA TYR A 70 2.55 5.02 -15.59
C TYR A 70 3.26 4.10 -14.59
N LYS A 71 4.60 4.11 -14.60
CA LYS A 71 5.41 3.09 -13.92
C LYS A 71 6.20 3.61 -12.73
N CYS A 72 6.36 2.78 -11.70
CA CYS A 72 7.29 3.04 -10.61
C CYS A 72 7.95 1.75 -10.13
N ASN A 73 9.25 1.80 -9.82
CA ASN A 73 9.93 0.67 -9.21
C ASN A 73 9.59 0.61 -7.71
N LEU A 74 9.09 -0.54 -7.27
CA LEU A 74 8.84 -0.83 -5.87
C LEU A 74 10.11 -1.43 -5.25
N PRO A 75 10.75 -0.79 -4.25
CA PRO A 75 11.95 -1.32 -3.60
C PRO A 75 11.62 -2.43 -2.57
N LEU A 76 10.70 -3.33 -2.90
CA LEU A 76 10.28 -4.47 -2.09
C LEU A 76 10.18 -5.71 -2.98
N ASN A 77 10.55 -6.88 -2.45
CA ASN A 77 10.44 -8.14 -3.16
C ASN A 77 9.07 -8.80 -2.89
N CYS A 78 8.07 -8.47 -3.70
CA CYS A 78 6.71 -8.95 -3.51
C CYS A 78 6.32 -10.03 -4.53
N HIS A 79 5.27 -10.79 -4.23
CA HIS A 79 4.57 -11.59 -5.22
C HIS A 79 3.94 -10.69 -6.30
N ASN A 80 3.98 -11.15 -7.56
CA ASN A 80 3.32 -10.46 -8.66
C ASN A 80 1.80 -10.53 -8.45
N THR A 81 1.10 -9.45 -8.79
CA THR A 81 -0.37 -9.38 -8.67
C THR A 81 -0.93 -8.31 -9.60
N ALA A 82 -2.24 -8.34 -9.81
CA ALA A 82 -2.95 -7.41 -10.67
C ALA A 82 -4.36 -7.14 -10.13
N ALA A 83 -4.89 -5.96 -10.40
CA ALA A 83 -6.22 -5.53 -10.04
C ALA A 83 -6.82 -4.65 -11.15
N ALA A 84 -8.14 -4.75 -11.34
CA ALA A 84 -8.87 -3.81 -12.17
C ALA A 84 -9.07 -2.49 -11.42
N ILE A 85 -9.04 -1.38 -12.17
CA ILE A 85 -9.37 -0.04 -11.67
C ILE A 85 -10.66 0.42 -12.34
N THR A 86 -11.63 0.87 -11.55
CA THR A 86 -12.78 1.61 -12.05
C THR A 86 -12.58 3.09 -11.75
N GLY A 87 -12.64 3.91 -12.80
CA GLY A 87 -12.65 5.36 -12.67
C GLY A 87 -14.04 5.95 -12.90
N ASN A 88 -14.10 7.27 -12.80
CA ASN A 88 -15.37 7.98 -12.97
C ASN A 88 -15.96 7.79 -14.37
N ASN A 89 -17.28 7.95 -14.45
CA ASN A 89 -18.06 7.92 -15.69
C ASN A 89 -17.84 6.62 -16.50
N GLY A 90 -17.64 5.49 -15.82
CA GLY A 90 -17.46 4.18 -16.44
C GLY A 90 -16.08 3.94 -17.05
N SER A 91 -15.12 4.85 -16.85
CA SER A 91 -13.75 4.64 -17.31
C SER A 91 -13.07 3.50 -16.53
N SER A 92 -12.08 2.86 -17.16
CA SER A 92 -11.44 1.66 -16.61
C SER A 92 -9.93 1.66 -16.85
N GLY A 93 -9.23 0.93 -15.97
CA GLY A 93 -7.79 0.72 -16.08
C GLY A 93 -7.34 -0.57 -15.44
N GLN A 94 -6.04 -0.82 -15.51
CA GLN A 94 -5.37 -1.95 -14.86
C GLN A 94 -4.30 -1.41 -13.92
N PHE A 95 -4.18 -2.05 -12.76
CA PHE A 95 -3.09 -1.87 -11.83
C PHE A 95 -2.32 -3.19 -11.71
N THR A 96 -1.02 -3.20 -12.01
CA THR A 96 -0.19 -4.39 -11.89
C THR A 96 1.05 -4.13 -11.05
N LEU A 97 1.52 -5.20 -10.40
CA LEU A 97 2.85 -5.32 -9.83
C LEU A 97 3.50 -6.55 -10.46
N VAL A 98 4.49 -6.34 -11.32
CA VAL A 98 5.21 -7.41 -11.99
C VAL A 98 6.70 -7.11 -11.94
N ASN A 99 7.51 -8.06 -11.47
CA ASN A 99 8.96 -7.92 -11.36
C ASN A 99 9.37 -6.66 -10.59
N ASN A 100 8.66 -6.38 -9.48
CA ASN A 100 8.84 -5.20 -8.64
C ASN A 100 8.58 -3.85 -9.36
N VAL A 101 7.86 -3.86 -10.48
CA VAL A 101 7.41 -2.65 -11.17
C VAL A 101 5.91 -2.50 -11.02
N LEU A 102 5.49 -1.40 -10.39
CA LEU A 102 4.11 -0.95 -10.35
C LEU A 102 3.76 -0.28 -11.67
N THR A 103 2.65 -0.66 -12.28
CA THR A 103 2.16 -0.06 -13.52
C THR A 103 0.68 0.23 -13.43
N VAL A 104 0.28 1.45 -13.79
CA VAL A 104 -1.13 1.82 -13.98
C VAL A 104 -1.33 2.29 -15.41
N GLN A 105 -2.40 1.85 -16.05
CA GLN A 105 -2.75 2.26 -17.41
C GLN A 105 -4.27 2.24 -17.63
N SER A 106 -4.74 3.10 -18.54
CA SER A 106 -6.12 3.03 -19.05
C SER A 106 -6.30 1.82 -19.97
N THR A 107 -7.48 1.20 -19.93
CA THR A 107 -7.82 0.04 -20.78
C THR A 107 -8.63 0.39 -22.01
N ASP A 108 -9.24 1.58 -22.06
CA ASP A 108 -10.09 2.02 -23.17
C ASP A 108 -9.51 3.29 -23.81
N SER A 109 -9.43 3.28 -25.15
CA SER A 109 -8.94 4.41 -25.96
C SER A 109 -9.98 5.51 -26.17
N GLN A 110 -11.27 5.16 -26.13
CA GLN A 110 -12.40 6.10 -26.24
C GLN A 110 -12.78 6.67 -24.88
N LEU A 111 -12.54 5.90 -23.81
CA LEU A 111 -12.85 6.30 -22.44
C LEU A 111 -11.62 6.20 -21.52
N PRO A 112 -10.64 7.11 -21.66
CA PRO A 112 -9.46 7.16 -20.81
C PRO A 112 -9.81 7.16 -19.32
N LEU A 113 -8.97 6.52 -18.49
CA LEU A 113 -9.19 6.43 -17.05
C LEU A 113 -9.18 7.82 -16.39
N LYS A 114 -10.34 8.26 -15.91
CA LYS A 114 -10.56 9.62 -15.37
C LYS A 114 -10.35 9.69 -13.86
N ASN A 115 -9.99 10.88 -13.39
CA ASN A 115 -9.85 11.32 -11.99
C ASN A 115 -10.90 10.66 -11.09
N THR A 116 -10.47 10.40 -9.84
CA THR A 116 -11.22 9.81 -8.72
C THR A 116 -11.31 8.29 -8.72
N PHE A 117 -10.46 7.61 -9.47
CA PHE A 117 -10.20 6.21 -9.20
C PHE A 117 -9.26 6.07 -7.99
N MET A 118 -9.55 5.08 -7.14
CA MET A 118 -8.62 4.57 -6.16
C MET A 118 -8.28 3.15 -6.59
N GLY A 119 -7.14 2.99 -7.27
CA GLY A 119 -6.62 1.67 -7.57
C GLY A 119 -6.03 1.09 -6.30
N GLN A 120 -6.41 -0.13 -5.93
CA GLN A 120 -5.82 -0.83 -4.79
C GLN A 120 -5.28 -2.17 -5.25
N LEU A 121 -4.13 -2.53 -4.69
CA LEU A 121 -3.46 -3.77 -4.99
C LEU A 121 -2.87 -4.32 -3.69
N THR A 122 -3.21 -5.57 -3.38
CA THR A 122 -2.75 -6.27 -2.17
C THR A 122 -1.82 -7.40 -2.58
N THR A 123 -0.68 -7.50 -1.91
CA THR A 123 0.31 -8.55 -2.13
C THR A 123 1.06 -8.88 -0.83
N PHE A 124 1.98 -9.83 -0.89
CA PHE A 124 2.85 -10.21 0.22
C PHE A 124 4.32 -10.15 -0.21
N LEU A 125 5.21 -9.94 0.75
CA LEU A 125 6.65 -10.17 0.58
C LEU A 125 6.90 -11.65 0.25
N LYS A 126 7.97 -11.93 -0.51
CA LYS A 126 8.45 -13.27 -0.83
C LYS A 126 9.47 -13.77 0.18
#